data_AF-A0A8H8WZA7-F1
#
_entry.id   AF-A0A8H8WZA7-F1
#
_cell.length_a   1.000
_cell.length_b   1.000
_cell.length_c   1.000
_cell.angle_alpha   90.00
_cell.angle_beta   90.00
_cell.angle_gamma   90.00
#
_symmetry.space_group_name_H-M   'P 1'
#
loop_
_entity.id
_entity.type
_entity.pdbx_description
1 polymer ?
#
loop_
_entity_poly.entity_id
_entity_poly.type
_entity_poly.pdbx_seq_one_letter_code
_entity_poly.pdbx_strand_id
1 'polypeptide(L)'
;MIWLQRVLGIADDGRLGPVTLAALQGRDVPALVNAVSDGRLSFLRALSTWPRFGRGWGRRVEEVRTAALAFHTAPDRPAAPSTCPACGKPVAA
;
A
#
# COMPACT_ATOMS: atom_id res chain seq x y z
N MET A 1 2.97 -6.67 1.19
CA MET A 1 4.11 -6.37 2.09
C MET A 1 5.45 -6.71 1.46
N ILE A 2 5.65 -7.91 0.91
CA ILE A 2 6.89 -8.29 0.19
C ILE A 2 7.36 -7.24 -0.82
N TRP A 3 6.47 -6.75 -1.71
CA TRP A 3 6.83 -5.71 -2.69
C TRP A 3 7.28 -4.39 -2.06
N LEU A 4 6.69 -4.02 -0.93
CA LEU A 4 7.08 -2.82 -0.19
C LEU A 4 8.49 -2.97 0.38
N GLN A 5 8.76 -4.08 1.03
CA GLN A 5 10.07 -4.37 1.62
C GLN A 5 11.18 -4.45 0.56
N ARG A 6 10.88 -5.05 -0.60
CA ARG A 6 11.78 -5.05 -1.77
C ARG A 6 12.11 -3.65 -2.26
N VAL A 7 11.10 -2.79 -2.40
CA VAL A 7 11.29 -1.38 -2.80
C VAL A 7 12.08 -0.60 -1.74
N LEU A 8 11.89 -0.91 -0.46
CA LEU A 8 12.63 -0.32 0.65
C LEU A 8 14.08 -0.85 0.76
N GLY A 9 14.45 -1.89 0.00
CA GLY A 9 15.77 -2.51 0.04
C GLY A 9 16.06 -3.27 1.33
N ILE A 10 15.01 -3.74 2.02
CA ILE A 10 15.13 -4.52 3.26
C ILE A 10 14.70 -5.98 3.02
N ALA A 11 15.00 -6.86 3.97
CA ALA A 11 14.56 -8.25 3.93
C ALA A 11 13.02 -8.35 3.77
N ASP A 12 12.57 -9.19 2.84
CA ASP A 12 11.19 -9.27 2.39
C ASP A 12 10.40 -10.42 3.05
N ASP A 13 10.36 -10.42 4.39
CA ASP A 13 9.68 -11.44 5.21
C ASP A 13 8.14 -11.36 5.16
N GLY A 14 7.59 -10.33 4.51
CA GLY A 14 6.16 -10.10 4.38
C GLY A 14 5.49 -9.52 5.63
N ARG A 15 6.23 -9.24 6.70
CA ARG A 15 5.71 -8.77 7.99
C ARG A 15 5.94 -7.27 8.15
N LEU A 16 4.90 -6.56 8.56
CA LEU A 16 5.04 -5.14 8.89
C LEU A 16 5.60 -5.00 10.32
N GLY A 17 6.93 -4.97 10.44
CA GLY A 17 7.64 -4.82 11.71
C GLY A 17 8.28 -3.44 11.93
N PRO A 18 8.94 -3.22 13.08
CA PRO A 18 9.60 -1.96 13.41
C PRO A 18 10.63 -1.51 12.36
N VAL A 19 11.36 -2.47 11.78
CA VAL A 19 12.35 -2.20 10.71
C VAL A 19 11.66 -1.63 9.46
N THR A 20 10.54 -2.23 9.05
CA THR A 20 9.78 -1.73 7.90
C THR A 20 9.18 -0.35 8.18
N LEU A 21 8.66 -0.11 9.39
CA LEU A 21 8.14 1.20 9.80
C LEU A 21 9.22 2.28 9.84
N ALA A 22 10.41 1.95 10.33
CA ALA A 22 11.56 2.86 10.32
C ALA A 22 12.01 3.18 8.89
N ALA A 23 12.07 2.18 8.00
CA ALA A 23 12.47 2.37 6.60
C ALA A 23 11.46 3.20 5.78
N LEU A 24 10.21 3.31 6.24
CA LEU A 24 9.19 4.16 5.64
C LEU A 24 9.35 5.66 5.96
N GLN A 25 10.06 6.01 7.04
CA GLN A 25 10.17 7.39 7.49
C GLN A 25 10.89 8.26 6.44
N GLY A 26 10.34 9.44 6.15
CA GLY A 26 10.92 10.41 5.22
C GLY A 26 10.92 10.00 3.74
N ARG A 27 10.21 8.94 3.36
CA ARG A 27 10.08 8.51 1.96
C ARG A 27 9.05 9.33 1.21
N ASP A 28 9.30 9.56 -0.08
CA ASP A 28 8.32 10.11 -1.02
C ASP A 28 7.21 9.08 -1.28
N VAL A 29 6.01 9.37 -0.77
CA VAL A 29 4.86 8.46 -0.80
C VAL A 29 4.42 8.16 -2.24
N PRO A 30 4.21 9.16 -3.13
CA PRO A 30 3.95 8.93 -4.55
C PRO A 30 4.96 8.00 -5.23
N ALA A 31 6.27 8.25 -5.09
CA ALA A 31 7.29 7.39 -5.68
C ALA A 31 7.23 5.96 -5.13
N LEU A 32 6.99 5.80 -3.82
CA LEU A 32 6.87 4.50 -3.18
C LEU A 32 5.66 3.71 -3.70
N VAL A 33 4.50 4.36 -3.82
CA VAL A 33 3.28 3.76 -4.37
C VAL A 33 3.50 3.29 -5.82
N ASN A 34 4.15 4.12 -6.63
CA ASN A 34 4.48 3.77 -8.02
C ASN A 34 5.40 2.55 -8.09
N ALA A 35 6.51 2.58 -7.37
CA ALA A 35 7.50 1.51 -7.36
C ALA A 35 6.92 0.16 -6.89
N VAL A 36 6.07 0.16 -5.85
CA VAL A 36 5.39 -1.05 -5.37
C VAL A 36 4.43 -1.60 -6.43
N SER A 37 3.68 -0.72 -7.08
CA SER A 37 2.72 -1.10 -8.13
C SER A 37 3.43 -1.67 -9.36
N ASP A 38 4.54 -1.07 -9.77
CA ASP A 38 5.37 -1.54 -10.88
C ASP A 38 6.01 -2.89 -10.61
N GLY A 39 6.57 -3.08 -9.41
CA GLY A 39 7.13 -4.36 -8.99
C GLY A 39 6.09 -5.48 -9.03
N ARG A 40 4.90 -5.23 -8.49
CA ARG A 40 3.77 -6.16 -8.55
C ARG A 40 3.37 -6.48 -9.98
N LEU A 41 3.23 -5.46 -10.84
CA LEU A 41 2.82 -5.66 -12.22
C LEU A 41 3.88 -6.42 -13.03
N SER A 42 5.16 -6.14 -12.79
CA SER A 42 6.28 -6.84 -13.41
C SER A 42 6.24 -8.35 -13.12
N PHE A 43 6.01 -8.71 -11.85
CA PHE A 43 5.85 -10.11 -11.46
C PHE A 43 4.64 -10.77 -12.12
N LEU A 44 3.49 -10.10 -12.14
CA LEU A 44 2.28 -10.65 -12.76
C LEU A 44 2.50 -10.88 -14.26
N ARG A 45 3.22 -9.98 -14.95
CA ARG A 45 3.58 -10.13 -16.37
C ARG A 45 4.50 -11.32 -16.64
N ALA A 46 5.32 -11.72 -15.68
CA ALA A 46 6.22 -12.86 -15.81
C ALA A 46 5.51 -14.22 -15.64
N LEU A 47 4.23 -14.24 -15.21
CA LEU A 47 3.48 -15.48 -15.06
C LEU A 47 3.06 -16.06 -16.42
N SER A 48 3.19 -17.37 -16.59
CA SER A 48 2.76 -18.08 -17.80
C SER A 48 1.27 -17.93 -18.12
N THR A 49 0.46 -17.58 -17.11
CA THR A 49 -0.99 -17.36 -17.22
C THR A 49 -1.37 -15.93 -17.60
N TRP A 50 -0.39 -15.03 -17.72
CA TRP A 50 -0.60 -13.63 -18.11
C TRP A 50 -1.42 -13.45 -19.40
N PRO A 51 -1.26 -14.23 -20.48
CA PRO A 51 -2.06 -14.05 -21.70
C PRO A 51 -3.57 -14.20 -21.47
N ARG A 52 -3.97 -15.00 -20.47
CA ARG A 52 -5.39 -15.24 -20.14
C ARG A 52 -5.95 -14.19 -19.19
N PHE A 53 -5.23 -13.85 -18.11
CA PHE A 53 -5.75 -13.04 -17.02
C PHE A 53 -5.11 -11.65 -16.89
N GLY A 54 -4.02 -11.40 -17.61
CA GLY A 54 -3.16 -10.23 -17.44
C GLY A 54 -3.86 -8.89 -17.65
N ARG A 55 -4.81 -8.82 -18.60
CA ARG A 55 -5.64 -7.62 -18.77
C ARG A 55 -6.41 -7.26 -17.49
N GLY A 56 -7.05 -8.25 -16.87
CA GLY A 56 -7.83 -8.06 -15.66
C GLY A 56 -6.96 -7.78 -14.43
N TRP A 57 -5.79 -8.41 -14.34
CA TRP A 57 -4.85 -8.15 -13.26
C TRP A 57 -4.18 -6.78 -13.38
N GLY A 58 -3.74 -6.40 -14.58
CA GLY A 58 -3.13 -5.10 -14.85
C GLY A 58 -4.06 -3.95 -14.50
N ARG A 59 -5.33 -4.02 -14.96
CA ARG A 59 -6.35 -3.04 -14.59
C ARG A 59 -6.52 -2.89 -13.08
N ARG A 60 -6.60 -4.00 -12.33
CA ARG A 60 -6.73 -3.97 -10.86
C ARG A 60 -5.51 -3.38 -10.16
N VAL A 61 -4.30 -3.60 -10.70
CA VAL A 61 -3.09 -2.96 -10.15
C VAL A 61 -3.15 -1.45 -10.36
N GLU A 62 -3.60 -0.99 -11.52
CA GLU A 62 -3.73 0.44 -11.83
C GLU A 62 -4.81 1.13 -10.99
N GLU A 63 -5.96 0.45 -10.78
CA GLU A 63 -7.03 0.94 -9.91
C GLU A 63 -6.52 1.14 -8.48
N VAL A 64 -5.71 0.20 -7.96
CA VAL A 64 -5.08 0.33 -6.64
C VAL A 64 -4.06 1.46 -6.61
N ARG A 65 -3.23 1.62 -7.65
CA ARG A 65 -2.26 2.73 -7.75
C ARG A 65 -2.98 4.07 -7.69
N THR A 66 -4.02 4.24 -8.51
CA THR A 66 -4.82 5.47 -8.58
C THR A 66 -5.46 5.78 -7.23
N ALA A 67 -6.08 4.79 -6.59
CA ALA A 67 -6.70 4.96 -5.28
C ALA A 67 -5.68 5.35 -4.20
N ALA A 68 -4.51 4.70 -4.18
CA ALA A 68 -3.44 4.99 -3.22
C ALA A 68 -2.88 6.42 -3.38
N LEU A 69 -2.68 6.88 -4.61
CA LEU A 69 -2.27 8.26 -4.87
C LEU A 69 -3.36 9.26 -4.46
N ALA A 70 -4.63 8.95 -4.70
CA ALA A 70 -5.74 9.80 -4.25
C ALA A 70 -5.80 9.94 -2.72
N PHE A 71 -5.50 8.87 -1.97
CA PHE A 71 -5.41 8.94 -0.50
C PHE A 71 -4.26 9.80 0.00
N HIS A 72 -3.15 9.87 -0.75
CA HIS A 72 -2.04 10.76 -0.40
C HIS A 72 -2.40 12.25 -0.61
N THR A 73 -3.16 12.55 -1.67
CA THR A 73 -3.55 13.93 -2.01
C THR A 73 -4.78 14.41 -1.24
N ALA A 74 -5.63 13.50 -0.76
CA ALA A 74 -6.79 13.87 0.04
C ALA A 74 -6.33 14.58 1.32
N PRO A 75 -6.91 15.75 1.66
CA PRO A 75 -6.60 16.39 2.93
C PRO A 75 -6.91 15.40 4.06
N ASP A 76 -6.01 15.32 5.04
CA ASP A 76 -6.14 14.49 6.23
C ASP A 76 -7.55 14.70 6.78
N ARG A 77 -8.44 13.73 6.54
CA ARG A 77 -9.77 13.78 7.12
C ARG A 77 -9.50 13.50 8.60
N PRO A 78 -9.74 14.45 9.51
CA PRO A 78 -9.52 14.19 10.91
C PRO A 78 -10.26 12.91 11.24
N ALA A 79 -9.52 11.92 11.77
CA ALA A 79 -10.08 10.66 12.20
C ALA A 79 -11.27 11.02 13.08
N ALA A 80 -12.49 10.68 12.60
CA ALA A 80 -13.68 10.98 13.36
C ALA A 80 -13.48 10.35 14.75
N PRO A 81 -13.73 11.09 15.85
CA PRO A 81 -13.47 10.57 17.18
C PRO A 81 -14.26 9.27 17.34
N SER A 82 -13.55 8.15 17.43
CA SER A 82 -14.18 6.87 17.67
C SER A 82 -14.70 6.88 19.11
N THR A 83 -16.03 6.88 19.26
CA THR A 83 -16.67 6.64 20.55
C THR A 83 -16.80 5.14 20.77
N CYS A 84 -16.61 4.71 22.02
CA CYS A 84 -16.81 3.31 22.38
C CYS A 84 -18.31 2.96 22.25
N PRO A 85 -18.70 1.94 21.48
CA PRO A 85 -20.11 1.60 21.27
C PRO A 85 -20.82 1.11 22.54
N ALA A 86 -20.08 0.72 23.59
CA ALA A 86 -20.64 0.25 24.85
C ALA A 86 -20.95 1.38 25.84
N CYS A 87 -20.22 2.49 25.82
CA CYS A 87 -20.32 3.53 26.86
C CYS A 87 -20.33 4.96 26.34
N GLY A 88 -20.22 5.18 25.02
CA GLY A 88 -20.31 6.49 24.38
C GLY A 88 -19.14 7.45 24.70
N LYS A 89 -18.18 7.05 25.53
CA LYS A 89 -17.03 7.88 25.88
C LYS A 89 -16.08 8.01 24.69
N PRO A 90 -15.47 9.19 24.48
CA PRO A 90 -14.41 9.36 23.49
C PRO A 90 -13.21 8.48 23.87
N VAL A 91 -12.71 7.71 22.92
CA VAL A 91 -11.46 6.96 23.06
C VAL A 91 -10.34 7.85 22.53
N ALA A 92 -9.31 8.10 23.33
CA ALA A 92 -8.12 8.81 22.86
C ALA A 92 -7.41 7.95 21.80
N ALA A 93 -7.03 8.60 20.69
CA ALA A 93 -6.27 8.00 19.60
C ALA A 93 -4.84 7.64 20.04
#